data_AF-A0A3D3NPG3-F1
#
_entry.id   AF-A0A3D3NPG3-F1
#
_cell.length_a   1.000
_cell.length_b   1.000
_cell.length_c   1.000
_cell.angle_alpha   90.00
_cell.angle_beta   90.00
_cell.angle_gamma   90.00
#
_symmetry.space_group_name_H-M   'P 1'
#
loop_
_entity.id
_entity.type
_entity.pdbx_description
1 polymer ?
#
loop_
_entity_poly.entity_id
_entity_poly.type
_entity_poly.pdbx_seq_one_letter_code
_entity_poly.pdbx_strand_id
1 'polypeptide(L)'
;MLIVLGVLALGCGIAAAASAWWVKRNLYASPMRPVSLSVAEQTDLDAKLKALESSPAPAAPSAEQERTLVITAREINAYLAGQGLGETFKVDLGRDSIAVTTIAPIPEDSGLPLLAGATLRVRLSLTLAMDPGQKLRLAVNDVRVGCVPLPNAWLGDIKGVNLVSEGVEGDPAMQRFFAGIQSAEVAPDGIRIILNE
;
A
#
# COMPACT_ATOMS: atom_id res chain seq x y z
N MET A 1 20.06 22.85 43.23
CA MET A 1 19.30 23.60 42.19
C MET A 1 19.95 23.50 40.80
N LEU A 2 21.27 23.68 40.67
CA LEU A 2 21.99 23.56 39.37
C LEU A 2 21.85 22.20 38.68
N ILE A 3 21.90 21.10 39.42
CA ILE A 3 21.75 19.74 38.87
C ILE A 3 20.36 19.54 38.27
N VAL A 4 19.31 20.02 38.95
CA VAL A 4 17.92 19.92 38.46
C VAL A 4 17.76 20.74 37.17
N LEU A 5 18.32 21.94 37.12
CA LEU A 5 18.31 22.78 35.92
C LEU A 5 19.07 22.12 34.75
N GLY A 6 20.23 21.52 35.05
CA GLY A 6 21.05 20.82 34.05
C GLY A 6 20.36 19.59 33.48
N VAL A 7 19.72 18.78 34.33
CA VAL A 7 18.94 17.61 33.90
C VAL A 7 17.73 18.04 33.07
N LEU A 8 17.03 19.10 33.48
CA LEU A 8 15.90 19.64 32.71
C LEU A 8 16.35 20.15 31.33
N ALA A 9 17.42 20.94 31.27
CA ALA A 9 17.95 21.47 30.02
C ALA A 9 18.42 20.37 29.07
N LEU A 10 19.09 19.34 29.61
CA LEU A 10 19.50 18.17 28.83
C LEU A 10 18.28 17.41 28.29
N GLY A 11 17.27 17.18 29.13
CA GLY A 11 16.02 16.51 28.72
C GLY A 11 15.30 17.26 27.61
N CYS A 12 15.16 18.58 27.73
CA CYS A 12 14.59 19.43 26.67
C CYS A 12 15.40 19.38 25.38
N GLY A 13 16.74 19.39 25.47
CA GLY A 13 17.63 19.27 24.32
C GLY A 13 17.45 17.96 23.55
N ILE A 14 17.39 16.83 24.28
CA ILE A 14 17.14 15.51 23.68
C ILE A 14 15.76 15.48 23.01
N ALA A 15 14.73 16.00 23.68
CA ALA A 15 13.37 16.03 23.12
C ALA A 15 13.30 16.87 21.83
N ALA A 16 13.97 18.02 21.79
CA ALA A 16 14.04 18.86 20.60
C ALA A 16 14.77 18.16 19.44
N ALA A 17 15.90 17.50 19.72
CA ALA A 17 16.66 16.75 18.72
C ALA A 17 15.86 15.57 18.14
N ALA A 18 15.20 14.79 19.00
CA ALA A 18 14.33 13.69 18.58
C ALA A 18 13.16 14.18 17.71
N SER A 19 12.54 15.31 18.10
CA SER A 19 11.45 15.93 17.33
C SER A 19 11.91 16.41 15.96
N ALA A 20 13.04 17.11 15.89
CA ALA A 20 13.61 17.57 14.61
C ALA A 20 13.99 16.40 13.68
N TRP A 21 14.55 15.33 14.25
CA TRP A 21 14.85 14.11 13.50
C TRP A 21 13.58 13.45 12.95
N TRP A 22 12.54 13.34 13.78
CA TRP A 22 11.25 12.76 13.38
C TRP A 22 10.60 13.57 12.26
N VAL A 23 10.61 14.91 12.35
CA VAL A 23 10.10 15.81 11.30
C VAL A 23 10.87 15.61 10.00
N LYS A 24 12.21 15.65 10.04
CA LYS A 24 13.03 15.44 8.84
C LYS A 24 12.77 14.07 8.20
N ARG A 25 12.57 13.03 9.00
CA ARG A 25 12.33 11.67 8.52
C ARG A 25 10.95 11.49 7.86
N ASN A 26 9.92 12.15 8.38
CA ASN A 26 8.52 11.87 8.01
C ASN A 26 7.83 13.01 7.24
N LEU A 27 8.20 14.28 7.44
CA LEU A 27 7.59 15.44 6.78
C LEU A 27 8.45 16.05 5.66
N TYR A 28 9.72 15.64 5.54
CA TYR A 28 10.59 15.95 4.40
C TYR A 28 11.20 14.65 3.87
N ALA A 29 10.33 13.68 3.64
CA ALA A 29 10.74 12.33 3.31
C ALA A 29 11.36 12.27 1.92
N SER A 30 12.54 11.64 1.83
CA SER A 30 13.21 11.37 0.57
C SER A 30 12.50 10.28 -0.25
N PRO A 31 12.69 10.28 -1.59
CA PRO A 31 12.20 9.23 -2.48
C PRO A 31 12.63 7.82 -2.05
N MET A 32 11.81 6.83 -2.35
CA MET A 32 12.11 5.42 -2.08
C MET A 32 13.05 4.85 -3.14
N ARG A 33 13.76 3.77 -2.77
CA ARG A 33 14.61 3.05 -3.71
C ARG A 33 13.76 2.04 -4.48
N PRO A 34 13.69 2.12 -5.82
CA PRO A 34 12.93 1.18 -6.61
C PRO A 34 13.47 -0.26 -6.48
N VAL A 35 12.57 -1.24 -6.59
CA VAL A 35 12.94 -2.66 -6.63
C VAL A 35 13.38 -3.03 -8.05
N SER A 36 14.52 -3.71 -8.15
CA SER A 36 14.99 -4.31 -9.41
C SER A 36 14.86 -5.83 -9.36
N LEU A 37 14.27 -6.43 -10.39
CA LEU A 37 14.18 -7.88 -10.59
C LEU A 37 15.33 -8.38 -11.46
N SER A 38 15.63 -9.67 -11.33
CA SER A 38 16.42 -10.40 -12.31
C SER A 38 15.59 -10.71 -13.57
N VAL A 39 16.25 -11.05 -14.68
CA VAL A 39 15.60 -11.37 -15.97
C VAL A 39 14.62 -12.55 -15.85
N ALA A 40 14.97 -13.56 -15.04
CA ALA A 40 14.11 -14.72 -14.81
C ALA A 40 12.84 -14.34 -14.03
N GLU A 41 12.96 -13.54 -12.97
CA GLU A 41 11.82 -13.06 -12.19
C GLU A 41 10.90 -12.14 -13.01
N GLN A 42 11.47 -11.33 -13.91
CA GLN A 42 10.67 -10.49 -14.80
C GLN A 42 9.79 -11.33 -15.73
N THR A 43 10.33 -12.45 -16.24
CA THR A 43 9.58 -13.34 -17.12
C THR A 43 8.40 -14.01 -16.39
N ASP A 44 8.59 -14.39 -15.11
CA ASP A 44 7.52 -14.94 -14.26
C ASP A 44 6.43 -13.90 -14.01
N LEU A 45 6.81 -12.66 -13.72
CA LEU A 45 5.88 -11.55 -13.55
C LEU A 45 5.05 -11.30 -14.81
N ASP A 46 5.68 -11.26 -15.98
CA ASP A 46 4.98 -11.03 -17.25
C ASP A 46 3.96 -12.13 -17.56
N ALA A 47 4.28 -13.39 -17.22
CA ALA A 47 3.35 -14.52 -17.33
C ALA A 47 2.13 -14.36 -16.40
N LYS A 48 2.35 -13.92 -15.14
CA LYS A 48 1.27 -13.66 -14.17
C LYS A 48 0.37 -12.51 -14.59
N LEU A 49 0.94 -11.43 -15.13
CA LEU A 49 0.16 -10.30 -15.65
C LEU A 49 -0.72 -10.71 -16.82
N LYS A 50 -0.18 -11.49 -17.75
CA LYS A 50 -0.95 -12.00 -18.90
C LYS A 50 -2.12 -12.90 -18.46
N ALA A 51 -1.94 -13.68 -17.40
CA ALA A 51 -3.00 -14.50 -16.83
C ALA A 51 -4.12 -13.67 -16.17
N LEU A 52 -3.79 -12.50 -15.58
CA LEU A 52 -4.79 -11.57 -15.05
C LEU A 52 -5.55 -10.82 -16.15
N GLU A 53 -4.87 -10.47 -17.25
CA GLU A 53 -5.48 -9.76 -18.38
C GLU A 53 -6.34 -10.69 -19.26
N SER A 54 -5.95 -11.95 -19.38
CA SER A 54 -6.67 -12.94 -20.18
C SER A 54 -7.78 -13.58 -19.34
N SER A 55 -8.99 -13.01 -19.38
CA SER A 55 -10.20 -13.70 -18.94
C SER A 55 -10.25 -15.11 -19.57
N PRO A 56 -10.48 -16.20 -18.81
CA PRO A 56 -10.28 -17.54 -19.36
C PRO A 56 -11.37 -17.87 -20.40
N ALA A 57 -10.92 -18.25 -21.60
CA ALA A 57 -11.69 -19.09 -22.51
C ALA A 57 -11.14 -20.53 -22.39
N PRO A 58 -11.99 -21.58 -22.48
CA PRO A 58 -11.70 -22.86 -21.85
C PRO A 58 -10.81 -23.77 -22.72
N ALA A 59 -9.73 -24.29 -22.15
CA ALA A 59 -9.12 -25.56 -22.54
C ALA A 59 -8.22 -26.10 -21.41
N ALA A 60 -8.58 -27.26 -20.87
CA ALA A 60 -7.87 -28.04 -19.83
C ALA A 60 -6.66 -28.84 -20.43
N PRO A 61 -5.72 -29.43 -19.65
CA PRO A 61 -5.83 -29.82 -18.23
C PRO A 61 -4.60 -29.55 -17.32
N SER A 62 -4.77 -28.74 -16.28
CA SER A 62 -4.65 -29.13 -14.85
C SER A 62 -5.32 -28.06 -13.98
N ALA A 63 -6.66 -28.17 -13.90
CA ALA A 63 -7.61 -27.08 -13.69
C ALA A 63 -7.61 -26.37 -12.31
N GLU A 64 -6.77 -26.79 -11.36
CA GLU A 64 -6.70 -26.18 -10.02
C GLU A 64 -5.44 -25.31 -9.83
N GLN A 65 -4.33 -25.68 -10.48
CA GLN A 65 -3.06 -24.96 -10.34
C GLN A 65 -2.96 -23.76 -11.30
N GLU A 66 -3.61 -23.83 -12.47
CA GLU A 66 -3.68 -22.74 -13.46
C GLU A 66 -4.56 -21.57 -13.01
N ARG A 67 -5.47 -21.78 -12.04
CA ARG A 67 -6.40 -20.74 -11.55
C ARG A 67 -5.97 -20.10 -10.23
N THR A 68 -4.80 -20.49 -9.72
CA THR A 68 -4.23 -19.92 -8.50
C THR A 68 -3.05 -19.03 -8.87
N LEU A 69 -3.20 -17.73 -8.63
CA LEU A 69 -2.14 -16.74 -8.82
C LEU A 69 -1.56 -16.39 -7.45
N VAL A 70 -0.24 -16.37 -7.35
CA VAL A 70 0.47 -15.87 -6.17
C VAL A 70 1.35 -14.70 -6.59
N ILE A 71 1.00 -13.51 -6.10
CA ILE A 71 1.68 -12.26 -6.43
C ILE A 71 2.44 -11.79 -5.19
N THR A 72 3.75 -11.71 -5.28
CA THR A 72 4.62 -11.32 -4.16
C THR A 72 4.70 -9.80 -4.02
N ALA A 73 5.08 -9.32 -2.83
CA ALA A 73 5.36 -7.89 -2.63
C ALA A 73 6.46 -7.38 -3.57
N ARG A 74 7.46 -8.21 -3.87
CA ARG A 74 8.58 -7.87 -4.74
C ARG A 74 8.11 -7.62 -6.18
N GLU A 75 7.25 -8.49 -6.69
CA GLU A 75 6.64 -8.36 -8.02
C GLU A 75 5.79 -7.11 -8.14
N ILE A 76 4.95 -6.82 -7.13
CA ILE A 76 4.16 -5.58 -7.10
C ILE A 76 5.07 -4.36 -7.14
N ASN A 77 6.13 -4.34 -6.32
CA ASN A 77 7.07 -3.21 -6.28
C ASN A 77 7.89 -3.07 -7.57
N ALA A 78 8.22 -4.17 -8.23
CA ALA A 78 8.89 -4.16 -9.52
C ALA A 78 7.99 -3.64 -10.63
N TYR A 79 6.73 -4.05 -10.64
CA TYR A 79 5.72 -3.51 -11.54
C TYR A 79 5.58 -2.00 -11.35
N LEU A 80 5.44 -1.53 -10.10
CA LEU A 80 5.41 -0.10 -9.78
C LEU A 80 6.68 0.63 -10.22
N ALA A 81 7.86 0.04 -10.04
CA ALA A 81 9.12 0.61 -10.53
C ALA A 81 9.13 0.75 -12.06
N GLY A 82 8.65 -0.25 -12.79
CA GLY A 82 8.51 -0.21 -14.25
C GLY A 82 7.56 0.87 -14.76
N GLN A 83 6.55 1.25 -13.96
CA GLN A 83 5.64 2.37 -14.25
C GLN A 83 6.19 3.74 -13.78
N GLY A 84 7.45 3.82 -13.30
CA GLY A 84 8.02 5.05 -12.75
C GLY A 84 7.49 5.44 -11.36
N LEU A 85 6.74 4.54 -10.70
CA LEU A 85 6.12 4.77 -9.39
C LEU A 85 6.96 4.25 -8.22
N GLY A 86 8.04 3.51 -8.48
CA GLY A 86 8.85 2.84 -7.44
C GLY A 86 9.56 3.79 -6.46
N GLU A 87 9.68 5.07 -6.80
CA GLU A 87 10.19 6.10 -5.88
C GLU A 87 9.09 6.70 -4.98
N THR A 88 7.84 6.65 -5.43
CA THR A 88 6.68 7.26 -4.77
C THR A 88 5.89 6.25 -3.97
N PHE A 89 5.80 4.99 -4.42
CA PHE A 89 5.01 3.93 -3.79
C PHE A 89 5.85 2.70 -3.48
N LYS A 90 5.53 2.07 -2.34
CA LYS A 90 6.07 0.77 -1.93
C LYS A 90 4.99 -0.03 -1.23
N VAL A 91 4.88 -1.29 -1.60
CA VAL A 91 3.95 -2.26 -1.03
C VAL A 91 4.73 -3.28 -0.22
N ASP A 92 4.26 -3.55 0.99
CA ASP A 92 4.73 -4.62 1.86
C ASP A 92 3.52 -5.49 2.25
N LEU A 93 3.69 -6.81 2.28
CA LEU A 93 2.64 -7.76 2.63
C LEU A 93 2.89 -8.32 4.04
N GLY A 94 1.82 -8.42 4.82
CA GLY A 94 1.82 -9.00 6.17
C GLY A 94 0.82 -10.14 6.28
N ARG A 95 0.49 -10.54 7.51
CA ARG A 95 -0.63 -11.45 7.75
C ARG A 95 -1.93 -10.66 7.65
N ASP A 96 -2.77 -10.98 6.67
CA ASP A 96 -4.09 -10.36 6.42
C ASP A 96 -4.05 -8.84 6.18
N SER A 97 -2.88 -8.29 5.85
CA SER A 97 -2.68 -6.85 5.71
C SER A 97 -1.76 -6.51 4.55
N ILE A 98 -2.15 -5.50 3.79
CA ILE A 98 -1.33 -4.87 2.76
C ILE A 98 -0.92 -3.50 3.28
N ALA A 99 0.38 -3.24 3.37
CA ALA A 99 0.90 -1.94 3.76
C ALA A 99 1.41 -1.19 2.52
N VAL A 100 0.81 -0.04 2.23
CA VAL A 100 1.25 0.85 1.15
C VAL A 100 1.94 2.06 1.78
N THR A 101 3.22 2.24 1.51
CA THR A 101 3.96 3.46 1.86
C THR A 101 3.99 4.37 0.64
N THR A 102 3.65 5.64 0.83
CA THR A 102 3.74 6.66 -0.21
C THR A 102 4.49 7.90 0.27
N ILE A 103 5.20 8.55 -0.65
CA ILE A 103 5.80 9.87 -0.44
C ILE A 103 4.92 10.90 -1.13
N ALA A 104 4.03 11.54 -0.36
CA ALA A 104 3.05 12.47 -0.87
C ALA A 104 3.58 13.91 -0.80
N PRO A 105 3.71 14.64 -1.92
CA PRO A 105 4.06 16.05 -1.89
C PRO A 105 2.89 16.89 -1.40
N ILE A 106 3.17 17.88 -0.56
CA ILE A 106 2.19 18.91 -0.17
C ILE A 106 2.36 20.09 -1.12
N PRO A 107 1.29 20.51 -1.83
CA PRO A 107 1.34 21.69 -2.68
C PRO A 107 1.78 22.95 -1.93
N GLU A 108 2.55 23.82 -2.59
CA GLU A 108 3.04 25.08 -1.98
C GLU A 108 1.89 26.04 -1.64
N ASP A 109 0.78 25.94 -2.36
CA ASP A 109 -0.44 26.74 -2.20
C ASP A 109 -1.46 26.11 -1.23
N SER A 110 -1.11 25.02 -0.55
CA SER A 110 -1.99 24.30 0.38
C SER A 110 -2.49 25.12 1.58
N GLY A 111 -1.93 26.32 1.82
CA GLY A 111 -2.30 27.18 2.95
C GLY A 111 -1.85 26.65 4.31
N LEU A 112 -1.12 25.53 4.35
CA LEU A 112 -0.59 24.94 5.58
C LEU A 112 0.74 25.61 5.96
N PRO A 113 0.78 26.43 7.04
CA PRO A 113 2.03 27.03 7.48
C PRO A 113 3.02 25.92 7.87
N LEU A 114 4.29 26.09 7.49
CA LEU A 114 5.42 25.17 7.73
C LEU A 114 5.43 23.88 6.89
N LEU A 115 4.31 23.45 6.31
CA LEU A 115 4.21 22.18 5.56
C LEU A 115 4.07 22.36 4.04
N ALA A 116 3.79 23.57 3.58
CA ALA A 116 3.80 23.90 2.15
C ALA A 116 5.14 23.51 1.50
N GLY A 117 5.08 22.78 0.38
CA GLY A 117 6.26 22.27 -0.34
C GLY A 117 6.97 21.09 0.33
N ALA A 118 6.47 20.60 1.47
CA ALA A 118 7.05 19.46 2.18
C ALA A 118 6.62 18.11 1.56
N THR A 119 7.29 17.03 1.92
CA THR A 119 6.99 15.67 1.44
C THR A 119 6.68 14.73 2.59
N LEU A 120 5.43 14.25 2.64
CA LEU A 120 4.96 13.38 3.71
C LEU A 120 5.22 11.91 3.37
N ARG A 121 5.85 11.19 4.29
CA ARG A 121 5.82 9.73 4.30
C ARG A 121 4.53 9.26 4.96
N VAL A 122 3.59 8.85 4.13
CA VAL A 122 2.29 8.31 4.56
C VAL A 122 2.34 6.79 4.44
N ARG A 123 1.82 6.09 5.45
CA ARG A 123 1.64 4.64 5.43
C ARG A 123 0.17 4.31 5.57
N LEU A 124 -0.37 3.64 4.56
CA LEU A 124 -1.73 3.11 4.54
C LEU A 124 -1.67 1.62 4.87
N SER A 125 -2.56 1.16 5.73
CA SER A 125 -2.79 -0.25 6.00
C SER A 125 -4.14 -0.61 5.42
N LEU A 126 -4.16 -1.61 4.54
CA LEU A 126 -5.34 -2.15 3.91
C LEU A 126 -5.56 -3.59 4.36
N THR A 127 -6.82 -4.01 4.41
CA THR A 127 -7.21 -5.40 4.65
C THR A 127 -7.96 -5.91 3.42
N LEU A 128 -7.52 -7.05 2.91
CA LEU A 128 -8.19 -7.78 1.82
C LEU A 128 -8.96 -8.93 2.44
N ALA A 129 -10.24 -9.06 2.10
CA ALA A 129 -11.10 -10.14 2.57
C ALA A 129 -12.19 -10.45 1.54
N MET A 130 -12.85 -11.58 1.70
CA MET A 130 -14.11 -11.89 1.02
C MET A 130 -15.27 -11.51 1.95
N ASP A 131 -16.28 -10.81 1.42
CA ASP A 131 -17.51 -10.56 2.15
C ASP A 131 -18.43 -11.82 2.15
N PRO A 132 -19.51 -11.84 2.94
CA PRO A 132 -20.43 -12.99 2.99
C PRO A 132 -21.09 -13.34 1.65
N GLY A 133 -21.12 -12.41 0.69
CA GLY A 133 -21.65 -12.61 -0.65
C GLY A 133 -20.59 -13.03 -1.68
N GLN A 134 -19.40 -13.45 -1.22
CA GLN A 134 -18.23 -13.76 -2.07
C GLN A 134 -17.76 -12.59 -2.93
N LYS A 135 -17.96 -11.35 -2.49
CA LYS A 135 -17.37 -10.18 -3.15
C LYS A 135 -16.07 -9.79 -2.46
N LEU A 136 -15.10 -9.40 -3.28
CA LEU A 136 -13.83 -8.88 -2.77
C LEU A 136 -14.05 -7.57 -1.99
N ARG A 137 -13.46 -7.48 -0.81
CA ARG A 137 -13.44 -6.30 0.03
C ARG A 137 -12.00 -5.87 0.26
N LEU A 138 -11.66 -4.65 -0.15
CA LEU A 138 -10.39 -4.00 0.16
C LEU A 138 -10.66 -2.79 1.04
N ALA A 139 -10.46 -2.94 2.34
CA ALA A 139 -10.81 -1.90 3.31
C ALA A 139 -9.58 -1.13 3.79
N VAL A 140 -9.70 0.19 3.95
CA VAL A 140 -8.66 1.01 4.61
C VAL A 140 -8.72 0.78 6.11
N ASN A 141 -7.79 0.02 6.67
CA ASN A 141 -7.73 -0.21 8.13
C ASN A 141 -7.13 1.00 8.86
N ASP A 142 -6.05 1.59 8.31
CA ASP A 142 -5.35 2.68 8.98
C ASP A 142 -4.55 3.58 8.02
N VAL A 143 -4.29 4.81 8.46
CA VAL A 143 -3.44 5.79 7.76
C VAL A 143 -2.57 6.49 8.80
N ARG A 144 -1.25 6.47 8.59
CA ARG A 144 -0.26 7.04 9.51
C ARG A 144 0.73 7.95 8.80
N VAL A 145 1.25 8.92 9.54
CA VAL A 145 2.48 9.65 9.21
C VAL A 145 3.50 9.34 10.30
N GLY A 146 4.60 8.69 9.91
CA GLY A 146 5.53 8.10 10.89
C GLY A 146 4.84 7.12 11.85
N CYS A 147 4.88 7.43 13.15
CA CYS A 147 4.25 6.62 14.20
C CYS A 147 2.87 7.14 14.65
N VAL A 148 2.40 8.23 14.04
CA VAL A 148 1.17 8.91 14.47
C VAL A 148 0.02 8.45 13.57
N PRO A 149 -1.00 7.75 14.11
CA PRO A 149 -2.20 7.45 13.36
C PRO A 149 -3.03 8.72 13.16
N LEU A 150 -3.48 8.93 11.94
CA LEU A 150 -4.32 10.08 11.61
C LEU A 150 -5.78 9.78 11.99
N PRO A 151 -6.49 10.66 12.71
CA PRO A 151 -7.92 10.51 12.98
C PRO A 151 -8.75 10.36 11.70
N ASN A 152 -9.79 9.53 11.72
CA ASN A 152 -10.59 9.27 10.52
C ASN A 152 -11.28 10.53 9.98
N ALA A 153 -11.85 11.35 10.88
CA ALA A 153 -12.52 12.59 10.52
C ALA A 153 -11.61 13.60 9.80
N TRP A 154 -10.29 13.58 10.07
CA TRP A 154 -9.34 14.45 9.37
C TRP A 154 -9.10 14.00 7.93
N LEU A 155 -9.37 12.73 7.65
CA LEU A 155 -9.19 12.11 6.34
C LEU A 155 -10.48 12.10 5.52
N GLY A 156 -11.58 12.66 6.03
CA GLY A 156 -12.89 12.55 5.39
C GLY A 156 -13.51 11.16 5.55
N ASP A 157 -13.28 10.53 6.70
CA ASP A 157 -13.90 9.24 7.09
C ASP A 157 -13.56 8.03 6.21
N ILE A 158 -12.40 8.05 5.52
CA ILE A 158 -11.96 6.99 4.61
C ILE A 158 -11.61 5.65 5.28
N LYS A 159 -11.30 5.61 6.57
CA LYS A 159 -10.98 4.35 7.27
C LYS A 159 -12.26 3.52 7.44
N GLY A 160 -12.16 2.24 7.11
CA GLY A 160 -13.25 1.27 7.09
C GLY A 160 -13.99 1.20 5.76
N VAL A 161 -13.77 2.17 4.86
CA VAL A 161 -14.38 2.21 3.52
C VAL A 161 -13.86 1.06 2.67
N ASN A 162 -14.77 0.40 1.94
CA ASN A 162 -14.43 -0.65 0.98
C ASN A 162 -14.12 -0.01 -0.39
N LEU A 163 -12.85 0.04 -0.74
CA LEU A 163 -12.37 0.64 -1.98
C LEU A 163 -12.86 -0.09 -3.23
N VAL A 164 -13.14 -1.39 -3.13
CA VAL A 164 -13.72 -2.14 -4.25
C VAL A 164 -15.14 -1.63 -4.53
N SER A 165 -15.97 -1.47 -3.50
CA SER A 165 -17.33 -0.96 -3.70
C SER A 165 -17.33 0.47 -4.24
N GLU A 166 -16.54 1.37 -3.66
CA GLU A 166 -16.50 2.78 -4.07
C GLU A 166 -15.92 2.99 -5.49
N GLY A 167 -14.91 2.22 -5.87
CA GLY A 167 -14.20 2.41 -7.15
C GLY A 167 -14.85 1.72 -8.35
N VAL A 168 -15.66 0.69 -8.11
CA VAL A 168 -16.13 -0.23 -9.16
C VAL A 168 -17.53 0.10 -9.68
N GLU A 169 -18.32 0.88 -8.93
CA GLU A 169 -19.71 1.22 -9.30
C GLU A 169 -19.84 1.90 -10.68
N GLY A 170 -18.78 2.55 -11.18
CA GLY A 170 -18.76 3.24 -12.48
C GLY A 170 -18.11 2.50 -13.65
N ASP A 171 -17.46 1.35 -13.44
CA ASP A 171 -16.65 0.67 -14.47
C ASP A 171 -17.08 -0.79 -14.70
N PRO A 172 -17.81 -1.08 -15.81
CA PRO A 172 -18.25 -2.43 -16.14
C PRO A 172 -17.13 -3.44 -16.37
N ALA A 173 -15.94 -2.99 -16.80
CA ALA A 173 -14.79 -3.87 -16.98
C ALA A 173 -14.22 -4.29 -15.62
N MET A 174 -14.06 -3.32 -14.69
CA MET A 174 -13.65 -3.65 -13.33
C MET A 174 -14.67 -4.53 -12.60
N GLN A 175 -15.97 -4.32 -12.80
CA GLN A 175 -17.02 -5.19 -12.23
C GLN A 175 -16.82 -6.65 -12.65
N ARG A 176 -16.54 -6.89 -13.93
CA ARG A 176 -16.29 -8.24 -14.46
C ARG A 176 -14.98 -8.82 -13.93
N PHE A 177 -13.93 -8.01 -13.84
CA PHE A 177 -12.65 -8.42 -13.26
C PHE A 177 -12.82 -8.92 -11.82
N PHE A 178 -13.45 -8.14 -10.95
CA PHE A 178 -13.66 -8.52 -9.56
C PHE A 178 -14.63 -9.70 -9.39
N ALA A 179 -15.63 -9.85 -10.26
CA ALA A 179 -16.51 -11.01 -10.28
C ALA A 179 -15.77 -12.31 -10.65
N GLY A 180 -14.64 -12.22 -11.35
CA GLY A 180 -13.77 -13.34 -11.68
C GLY A 180 -12.92 -13.86 -10.51
N ILE A 181 -12.94 -13.21 -9.34
CA ILE A 181 -12.15 -13.62 -8.18
C ILE A 181 -13.01 -14.49 -7.26
N GLN A 182 -12.62 -15.75 -7.08
CA GLN A 182 -13.26 -16.69 -6.17
C GLN A 182 -12.87 -16.43 -4.72
N SER A 183 -11.57 -16.23 -4.49
CA SER A 183 -11.03 -15.94 -3.16
C SER A 183 -9.73 -15.18 -3.28
N ALA A 184 -9.43 -14.33 -2.31
CA ALA A 184 -8.14 -13.67 -2.20
C ALA A 184 -7.68 -13.62 -0.74
N GLU A 185 -6.44 -14.01 -0.50
CA GLU A 185 -5.82 -14.06 0.81
C GLU A 185 -4.45 -13.39 0.79
N VAL A 186 -4.12 -12.68 1.87
CA VAL A 186 -2.86 -11.95 1.99
C VAL A 186 -1.99 -12.61 3.03
N ALA A 187 -0.82 -13.06 2.60
CA ALA A 187 0.22 -13.61 3.45
C ALA A 187 1.56 -12.90 3.20
N PRO A 188 2.55 -13.03 4.11
CA PRO A 188 3.85 -12.39 3.94
C PRO A 188 4.62 -12.82 2.67
N ASP A 189 4.36 -14.02 2.16
CA ASP A 189 4.95 -14.56 0.94
C ASP A 189 4.23 -14.11 -0.34
N GLY A 190 2.96 -13.70 -0.25
CA GLY A 190 2.24 -13.17 -1.40
C GLY A 190 0.73 -12.99 -1.17
N ILE A 191 0.09 -12.36 -2.15
CA ILE A 191 -1.36 -12.35 -2.31
C ILE A 191 -1.72 -13.57 -3.14
N ARG A 192 -2.43 -14.52 -2.54
CA ARG A 192 -2.98 -15.70 -3.21
C ARG A 192 -4.37 -15.35 -3.72
N ILE A 193 -4.59 -15.49 -5.01
CA ILE A 193 -5.87 -15.24 -5.68
C ILE A 193 -6.29 -16.53 -6.38
N ILE A 194 -7.52 -16.97 -6.13
CA ILE A 194 -8.14 -18.07 -6.86
C ILE A 194 -9.20 -17.48 -7.76
N LEU A 195 -9.20 -17.84 -9.04
CA LEU A 195 -10.11 -17.31 -10.05
C LEU A 195 -11.31 -18.25 -10.27
N ASN A 196 -12.47 -17.64 -10.57
CA ASN A 196 -13.68 -18.33 -11.02
C ASN A 196 -13.53 -18.85 -12.46
N GLU A 197 -14.43 -19.73 -12.87
CA GLU A 197 -14.53 -20.24 -14.25
C GLU A 197 -15.12 -19.22 -15.23
#